data_AF-A0A2X3CSQ5-F1
#
_entry.id   AF-A0A2X3CSQ5-F1
#
_cell.length_a   1.000
_cell.length_b   1.000
_cell.length_c   1.000
_cell.angle_alpha   90.00
_cell.angle_beta   90.00
_cell.angle_gamma   90.00
#
_symmetry.space_group_name_H-M   'P 1'
#
loop_
_entity.id
_entity.type
_entity.pdbx_description
1 polymer ?
#
loop_
_entity_poly.entity_id
_entity_poly.type
_entity_poly.pdbx_seq_one_letter_code
_entity_poly.pdbx_strand_id
1 'polypeptide(L)' 'MPRRRRVLKVSIKAVPVAEFKDNLAAADIILLGPQVKYEQAKLQALADPFGKKVAVIDMMDYGMMKGDAVLDKALKMLE' A
#
# COMPACT_ATOMS: atom_id res chain seq x y z
N MET A 1 8.06 -29.61 4.67
CA MET A 1 7.42 -28.91 3.53
C MET A 1 7.98 -27.48 3.45
N PRO A 2 8.23 -26.97 2.23
CA PRO A 2 9.12 -25.84 1.98
C PRO A 2 8.42 -24.51 2.27
N ARG A 3 9.10 -23.59 2.96
CA ARG A 3 8.73 -22.17 2.91
C ARG A 3 9.09 -21.66 1.52
N ARG A 4 8.17 -21.80 0.56
CA ARG A 4 8.29 -21.17 -0.76
C ARG A 4 8.42 -19.65 -0.52
N ARG A 5 9.65 -19.12 -0.55
CA ARG A 5 9.88 -17.70 -0.77
C ARG A 5 9.20 -17.40 -2.11
N ARG A 6 8.05 -16.75 -2.08
CA ARG A 6 7.49 -16.16 -3.29
C ARG A 6 8.53 -15.13 -3.74
N VAL A 7 9.21 -15.41 -4.85
CA VAL A 7 10.09 -14.44 -5.52
C VAL A 7 9.18 -13.44 -6.22
N LEU A 8 8.49 -12.64 -5.42
CA LEU A 8 7.67 -11.53 -5.89
C LEU A 8 8.63 -10.39 -6.22
N LYS A 9 8.70 -10.01 -7.50
CA LYS A 9 9.33 -8.75 -7.91
C LYS A 9 8.39 -7.61 -7.52
N VAL A 10 8.41 -7.25 -6.24
CA VAL A 10 7.67 -6.10 -5.72
C VAL A 10 8.65 -4.98 -5.41
N SER A 11 8.38 -3.80 -5.94
CA SER A 11 9.10 -2.58 -5.61
C SER A 11 8.30 -1.82 -4.56
N ILE A 12 8.81 -1.77 -3.34
CA ILE A 12 8.18 -1.06 -2.24
C ILE A 12 8.96 0.24 -2.04
N LYS A 13 8.28 1.38 -2.14
CA LYS A 13 8.86 2.69 -1.92
C LYS A 13 7.96 3.51 -1.00
N ALA A 14 8.55 4.14 0.00
CA ALA A 14 7.87 5.12 0.84
C ALA A 14 8.13 6.51 0.26
N VAL A 15 7.06 7.26 0.03
CA VAL A 15 7.12 8.65 -0.45
C VAL A 15 6.18 9.51 0.40
N PRO A 16 6.48 10.80 0.59
CA PRO A 16 5.57 11.71 1.28
C PRO A 16 4.27 11.90 0.47
N VAL A 17 3.17 12.26 1.15
CA VAL A 17 1.86 12.53 0.53
C VAL A 17 1.93 13.59 -0.58
N ALA A 18 2.84 14.56 -0.46
CA ALA A 18 3.07 15.57 -1.49
C ALA A 18 3.48 14.94 -2.85
N GLU A 19 4.25 13.86 -2.82
CA GLU A 19 4.72 13.12 -4.01
C GLU A 19 3.77 11.99 -4.42
N PHE A 20 2.65 11.81 -3.72
CA PHE A 20 1.68 10.74 -4.00
C PHE A 20 1.17 10.80 -5.43
N LYS A 21 0.79 11.99 -5.92
CA LYS A 21 0.22 12.15 -7.28
C LYS A 21 1.19 11.71 -8.37
N ASP A 22 2.47 12.00 -8.19
CA ASP A 22 3.52 11.66 -9.16
C ASP A 22 3.79 10.14 -9.17
N ASN A 23 3.79 9.52 -7.99
CA ASN A 23 4.03 8.08 -7.85
C ASN A 23 2.75 7.23 -8.09
N LEU A 24 1.55 7.81 -7.97
CA LEU A 24 0.28 7.10 -8.16
C LEU A 24 0.13 6.52 -9.55
N ALA A 25 0.67 7.18 -10.57
CA ALA A 25 0.67 6.65 -11.93
C ALA A 25 1.49 5.36 -12.06
N ALA A 26 2.61 5.27 -11.32
CA ALA A 26 3.53 4.13 -11.34
C ALA A 26 3.20 3.05 -10.29
N ALA A 27 2.45 3.40 -9.24
CA ALA A 27 2.07 2.48 -8.18
C ALA A 27 0.80 1.70 -8.56
N ASP A 28 0.77 0.40 -8.26
CA ASP A 28 -0.44 -0.42 -8.43
C ASP A 28 -1.32 -0.46 -7.17
N ILE A 29 -0.66 -0.48 -6.01
CA ILE A 29 -1.29 -0.41 -4.69
C ILE A 29 -0.67 0.75 -3.94
N ILE A 30 -1.51 1.54 -3.29
CA ILE A 30 -1.05 2.53 -2.33
C ILE A 30 -1.43 2.09 -0.91
N LEU A 31 -0.45 2.11 -0.02
CA LEU A 31 -0.63 1.85 1.40
C LEU A 31 -0.35 3.12 2.19
N LEU A 32 -1.33 3.53 2.98
CA LEU A 32 -1.27 4.72 3.82
C LEU A 32 -0.93 4.34 5.26
N GLY A 33 -0.05 5.11 5.87
CA GLY A 33 0.21 4.98 7.29
C GLY A 33 -1.06 5.28 8.12
N PRO A 34 -1.20 4.69 9.31
CA PRO A 34 -2.34 4.93 10.21
C PRO A 34 -2.49 6.40 10.59
N GLN A 35 -1.39 7.16 10.59
CA GLN A 35 -1.37 8.60 10.88
C GLN A 35 -2.13 9.44 9.85
N VAL A 36 -2.14 9.02 8.58
CA VAL A 36 -2.77 9.75 7.46
C VAL A 36 -4.04 9.05 6.95
N LYS A 37 -4.67 8.21 7.78
CA LYS A 37 -5.90 7.50 7.41
C LYS A 37 -7.04 8.42 6.94
N TYR A 38 -7.09 9.64 7.45
CA TYR A 38 -8.09 10.64 7.07
C TYR A 38 -7.91 11.10 5.61
N GLU A 39 -6.70 11.00 5.05
CA GLU A 39 -6.43 11.31 3.65
C GLU A 39 -6.81 10.15 2.72
N GLN A 40 -7.10 8.96 3.26
CA GLN A 40 -7.50 7.81 2.43
C GLN A 40 -8.64 8.15 1.49
N ALA A 41 -9.70 8.82 1.95
CA ALA A 41 -10.83 9.17 1.10
C ALA A 41 -10.40 10.12 -0.05
N LYS A 42 -9.53 11.10 0.25
CA LYS A 42 -9.01 12.04 -0.76
C LYS A 42 -8.11 11.35 -1.77
N LEU A 43 -7.21 10.49 -1.27
CA LEU A 43 -6.23 9.77 -2.08
C LEU A 43 -6.90 8.68 -2.92
N GLN A 44 -7.90 8.00 -2.37
CA GLN A 44 -8.74 7.05 -3.10
C GLN A 44 -9.49 7.76 -4.24
N ALA A 45 -10.06 8.95 -4.01
CA ALA A 45 -10.71 9.72 -5.07
C ALA A 45 -9.73 10.15 -6.19
N LEU A 46 -8.45 10.37 -5.87
CA LEU A 46 -7.40 10.62 -6.86
C LEU A 46 -6.95 9.35 -7.61
N ALA A 47 -7.03 8.20 -6.94
CA ALA A 47 -6.61 6.90 -7.44
C ALA A 47 -7.69 6.18 -8.26
N ASP A 48 -8.95 6.41 -7.93
CA ASP A 48 -10.14 5.86 -8.60
C ASP A 48 -10.13 6.08 -10.12
N PRO A 49 -9.88 7.29 -10.66
CA PRO A 49 -9.79 7.50 -12.11
C PRO A 49 -8.62 6.74 -12.79
N PHE A 50 -7.62 6.29 -12.02
CA PHE A 50 -6.51 5.46 -12.52
C PHE A 50 -6.75 3.96 -12.26
N GLY A 51 -7.87 3.58 -11.63
CA GLY A 51 -8.16 2.20 -11.22
C GLY A 51 -7.25 1.69 -10.11
N LYS A 52 -6.65 2.59 -9.31
CA LYS A 52 -5.69 2.24 -8.27
C LYS A 52 -6.39 2.12 -6.90
N LYS A 53 -5.93 1.18 -6.08
CA LYS A 53 -6.49 0.93 -4.74
C LYS A 53 -5.63 1.57 -3.66
N VAL A 54 -6.28 2.26 -2.73
CA VAL A 54 -5.66 2.90 -1.57
C VAL A 54 -6.15 2.23 -0.29
N ALA A 55 -5.22 1.58 0.42
CA ALA A 55 -5.47 0.92 1.69
C ALA A 55 -4.81 1.67 2.83
N VAL A 56 -5.35 1.55 4.04
CA VAL A 56 -4.70 2.04 5.25
C VAL A 56 -4.07 0.86 5.98
N ILE A 57 -2.80 1.01 6.35
CA ILE A 57 -2.07 0.09 7.18
C ILE A 57 -2.59 0.23 8.61
N ASP A 58 -2.91 -0.90 9.23
CA ASP A 58 -3.35 -0.92 10.61
C ASP A 58 -2.23 -0.42 11.54
N MET A 59 -2.57 0.37 12.55
CA MET A 59 -1.57 0.92 13.48
C MET A 59 -0.84 -0.19 14.23
N MET A 60 -1.52 -1.30 14.49
CA MET A 60 -0.92 -2.47 15.14
C MET A 60 0.10 -3.16 14.21
N ASP A 61 -0.24 -3.33 12.92
CA ASP A 61 0.65 -3.92 11.92
C ASP A 61 1.87 -3.02 11.65
N TYR A 62 1.65 -1.70 11.59
CA TYR A 62 2.71 -0.71 11.39
C TYR A 62 3.65 -0.64 12.60
N GLY A 63 3.10 -0.56 13.82
CA GLY A 63 3.88 -0.50 15.06
C GLY A 63 4.64 -1.77 15.37
N MET A 64 4.09 -2.94 15.01
CA MET A 64 4.78 -4.23 15.16
C MET A 64 5.71 -4.56 13.98
N MET A 65 5.88 -3.65 13.02
CA MET A 65 6.71 -3.85 11.81
C MET A 65 6.39 -5.16 11.08
N LYS A 66 5.11 -5.55 11.02
CA LYS A 66 4.66 -6.78 10.35
C LYS A 66 4.60 -6.62 8.83
N GLY A 67 5.77 -6.42 8.21
CA GLY A 67 5.90 -6.22 6.77
C GLY A 67 5.25 -7.34 5.94
N ASP A 68 5.35 -8.60 6.39
CA ASP A 68 4.68 -9.74 5.74
C ASP A 68 3.15 -9.61 5.73
N ALA A 69 2.53 -9.16 6.82
CA ALA A 69 1.08 -9.00 6.91
C ALA A 69 0.59 -7.82 6.05
N VAL A 70 1.38 -6.73 6.03
CA VAL A 70 1.12 -5.57 5.18
C VAL A 70 1.24 -5.94 3.70
N LEU A 71 2.26 -6.73 3.34
CA LEU A 71 2.45 -7.23 1.98
C LEU A 71 1.34 -8.21 1.56
N ASP A 72 0.91 -9.11 2.45
CA ASP A 72 -0.19 -10.05 2.18
C ASP A 72 -1.52 -9.32 1.96
N LYS A 73 -1.81 -8.29 2.78
CA LYS A 73 -2.94 -7.38 2.59
C LYS A 73 -2.88 -6.69 1.23
N ALA A 74 -1.72 -6.18 0.85
CA ALA A 74 -1.51 -5.54 -0.45
C ALA A 74 -1.77 -6.54 -1.59
N LEU A 75 -1.16 -7.73 -1.55
CA LEU A 75 -1.33 -8.77 -2.56
C LEU A 75 -2.81 -9.18 -2.72
N LYS A 76 -3.55 -9.35 -1.63
CA LYS A 76 -4.99 -9.64 -1.67
C LYS A 76 -5.83 -8.55 -2.32
N MET A 77 -5.33 -7.32 -2.40
CA MET A 77 -6.03 -6.23 -3.10
C MET A 77 -5.77 -6.23 -4.60
N LEU A 78 -4.65 -6.83 -5.05
CA LEU A 78 -4.33 -7.04 -6.46
C LEU A 78 -5.06 -8.23 -7.08
N GLU A 79 -5.45 -9.23 -6.28
CA GLU A 79 -6.35 -10.33 -6.69
C GLU A 79 -7.79 -9.83 -6.84
#